data_AF-A0A7S0EAE8-F1
#
_entry.id   AF-A0A7S0EAE8-F1
#
_cell.length_a   1.000
_cell.length_b   1.000
_cell.length_c   1.000
_cell.angle_alpha   90.00
_cell.angle_beta   90.00
_cell.angle_gamma   90.00
#
_symmetry.space_group_name_H-M   'P 1'
#
loop_
_entity.id
_entity.type
_entity.pdbx_description
1 polymer ?
#
loop_
_entity_poly.entity_id
_entity_poly.type
_entity_poly.pdbx_seq_one_letter_code
_entity_poly.pdbx_strand_id
1 'polypeptide(L)'
;SEEARRTTRAVLVRDGITPSDIGQGALGDCWLMSAFACLAEFPGAIENLFLTREVSPRGKYSVRLFDDRIGTWRVVSVDDCFPCDDDGTPLFAQSHQGELWVLVLEKAFAKLCGSYAALDGGLTLWALHVMTGDHVFTLSRDEAGGAWKRLDMRMQPTDDNPRKVGLYTTPETYSPEQLWQMLLGYDRSSALLAASISSQSGEAKRTDGLVAGHAYSLIRVVEVGVFQLLQL
;
A
#
# COMPACT_ATOMS: atom_id res chain seq x y z
N SER A 1 -0.06 20.61 -32.77
CA SER A 1 0.31 21.96 -32.34
C SER A 1 0.84 21.89 -30.91
N GLU A 2 2.02 22.47 -30.68
CA GLU A 2 2.74 22.50 -29.38
C GLU A 2 1.93 23.13 -28.23
N GLU A 3 0.81 23.80 -28.51
CA GLU A 3 -0.07 24.43 -27.52
C GLU A 3 -0.99 23.47 -26.75
N ALA A 4 -1.12 22.20 -27.16
CA ALA A 4 -1.89 21.20 -26.41
C ALA A 4 -1.10 20.59 -25.22
N ARG A 5 0.22 20.84 -25.15
CA ARG A 5 1.08 20.45 -24.01
C ARG A 5 1.14 21.51 -22.91
N ARG A 6 0.17 22.46 -22.87
CA ARG A 6 -0.04 23.39 -21.77
C ARG A 6 -0.40 22.63 -20.48
N THR A 7 0.65 22.27 -19.73
CA THR A 7 0.74 22.36 -18.28
C THR A 7 -0.56 22.11 -17.52
N THR A 8 -0.91 20.84 -17.33
CA THR A 8 -1.69 20.45 -16.15
C THR A 8 -0.90 20.94 -14.93
N ARG A 9 -1.37 22.01 -14.29
CA ARG A 9 -0.74 22.54 -13.09
C ARG A 9 -0.73 21.43 -12.05
N ALA A 10 0.46 21.10 -11.54
CA ALA A 10 0.62 20.10 -10.50
C ALA A 10 -0.25 20.48 -9.30
N VAL A 11 -0.93 19.49 -8.74
CA VAL A 11 -1.79 19.62 -7.55
C VAL A 11 -1.42 18.53 -6.57
N LEU A 12 -1.65 18.75 -5.27
CA LEU A 12 -1.35 17.70 -4.30
C LEU A 12 -2.33 16.54 -4.45
N VAL A 13 -3.63 16.86 -4.46
CA VAL A 13 -4.77 15.96 -4.69
C VAL A 13 -5.78 16.71 -5.57
N ARG A 14 -6.44 16.01 -6.49
CA ARG A 14 -7.45 16.48 -7.45
C ARG A 14 -8.70 15.62 -7.27
N ASP A 15 -9.81 16.23 -6.92
CA ASP A 15 -11.12 15.55 -6.86
C ASP A 15 -11.19 14.32 -5.91
N GLY A 16 -10.24 14.21 -4.98
CA GLY A 16 -10.17 13.15 -3.96
C GLY A 16 -9.00 12.20 -4.21
N ILE A 17 -8.69 11.34 -3.25
CA ILE A 17 -7.71 10.27 -3.44
C ILE A 17 -8.43 9.00 -3.88
N THR A 18 -7.98 8.42 -4.98
CA THR A 18 -8.53 7.17 -5.51
C THR A 18 -7.42 6.16 -5.84
N PRO A 19 -7.70 4.85 -5.79
CA PRO A 19 -6.73 3.84 -6.22
C PRO A 19 -6.28 4.01 -7.68
N SER A 20 -7.14 4.57 -8.54
CA SER A 20 -6.81 4.83 -9.96
C SER A 20 -5.73 5.89 -10.16
N ASP A 21 -5.40 6.66 -9.13
CA ASP A 21 -4.35 7.67 -9.22
C ASP A 21 -2.95 7.05 -9.11
N ILE A 22 -2.85 5.79 -8.68
CA ILE A 22 -1.59 5.12 -8.38
C ILE A 22 -1.06 4.40 -9.61
N GLY A 23 0.14 4.80 -10.06
CA GLY A 23 0.93 4.08 -11.05
C GLY A 23 2.24 3.58 -10.45
N GLN A 24 2.57 2.31 -10.64
CA GLN A 24 3.89 1.79 -10.28
C GLN A 24 4.89 2.10 -11.41
N GLY A 25 6.08 2.57 -11.05
CA GLY A 25 7.19 2.75 -11.98
C GLY A 25 8.20 1.60 -11.94
N ALA A 26 9.47 1.94 -12.15
CA ALA A 26 10.55 0.96 -12.32
C ALA A 26 11.06 0.32 -11.01
N LEU A 27 10.53 0.71 -9.85
CA LEU A 27 10.95 0.21 -8.54
C LEU A 27 10.19 -1.06 -8.14
N GLY A 28 10.88 -1.98 -7.46
CA GLY A 28 10.31 -3.21 -6.90
C GLY A 28 9.45 -3.00 -5.65
N ASP A 29 8.65 -1.94 -5.63
CA ASP A 29 7.84 -1.50 -4.50
C ASP A 29 6.34 -1.69 -4.71
N CYS A 30 5.95 -2.66 -5.55
CA CYS A 30 4.55 -3.06 -5.75
C CYS A 30 3.81 -3.31 -4.44
N TRP A 31 4.52 -3.83 -3.42
CA TRP A 31 4.01 -4.06 -2.08
C TRP A 31 3.53 -2.76 -1.41
N LEU A 32 4.21 -1.63 -1.66
CA LEU A 32 3.90 -0.30 -1.15
C LEU A 32 2.75 0.32 -1.95
N MET A 33 2.82 0.25 -3.29
CA MET A 33 1.74 0.75 -4.15
C MET A 33 0.41 0.03 -3.88
N SER A 34 0.45 -1.28 -3.66
CA SER A 34 -0.74 -2.06 -3.29
C SER A 34 -1.30 -1.59 -1.94
N ALA A 35 -0.45 -1.24 -0.97
CA ALA A 35 -0.89 -0.71 0.31
C ALA A 35 -1.53 0.67 0.16
N PHE A 36 -0.98 1.54 -0.71
CA PHE A 36 -1.59 2.82 -1.04
C PHE A 36 -2.96 2.61 -1.67
N ALA A 37 -3.09 1.68 -2.61
CA ALA A 37 -4.38 1.38 -3.24
C ALA A 37 -5.41 0.89 -2.22
N CYS A 38 -5.01 -0.01 -1.32
CA CYS A 38 -5.88 -0.48 -0.23
C CYS A 38 -6.35 0.66 0.67
N LEU A 39 -5.45 1.58 1.03
CA LEU A 39 -5.79 2.67 1.93
C LEU A 39 -6.59 3.78 1.22
N ALA A 40 -6.40 3.97 -0.08
CA ALA A 40 -7.14 4.93 -0.91
C ALA A 40 -8.63 4.60 -1.03
N GLU A 41 -9.03 3.35 -0.84
CA GLU A 41 -10.45 2.94 -0.79
C GLU A 41 -11.21 3.52 0.42
N PHE A 42 -10.48 4.03 1.43
CA PHE A 42 -11.05 4.59 2.65
C PHE A 42 -10.93 6.13 2.62
N PRO A 43 -12.03 6.86 2.36
CA PRO A 43 -11.99 8.32 2.24
C PRO A 43 -11.33 9.01 3.44
N GLY A 44 -10.36 9.87 3.18
CA GLY A 44 -9.64 10.61 4.22
C GLY A 44 -8.47 9.84 4.85
N ALA A 45 -8.31 8.53 4.62
CA ALA A 45 -7.28 7.74 5.29
C ALA A 45 -5.87 8.17 4.86
N ILE A 46 -5.63 8.32 3.55
CA ILE A 46 -4.37 8.84 3.02
C ILE A 46 -4.24 10.33 3.31
N GLU A 47 -5.29 11.13 3.11
CA GLU A 47 -5.26 12.57 3.35
C GLU A 47 -4.87 12.90 4.80
N ASN A 48 -5.26 12.06 5.75
CA ASN A 48 -4.90 12.20 7.16
C ASN A 48 -3.42 11.91 7.44
N LEU A 49 -2.68 11.27 6.53
CA LEU A 49 -1.22 11.18 6.61
C LEU A 49 -0.57 12.52 6.27
N PHE A 50 -1.19 13.33 5.42
CA PHE A 50 -0.64 14.60 4.96
C PHE A 50 -0.92 15.73 5.96
N LEU A 51 0.15 16.35 6.46
CA LEU A 51 0.07 17.59 7.23
C LEU A 51 0.04 18.82 6.31
N THR A 52 0.62 18.68 5.12
CA THR A 52 0.53 19.68 4.04
C THR A 52 -0.66 19.32 3.16
N ARG A 53 -1.67 20.19 3.07
CA ARG A 53 -2.95 19.91 2.38
C ARG A 53 -3.05 20.52 0.98
N GLU A 54 -2.16 21.44 0.65
CA GLU A 54 -2.12 22.14 -0.63
C GLU A 54 -0.71 22.10 -1.21
N VAL A 55 -0.58 22.40 -2.50
CA VAL A 55 0.73 22.54 -3.15
C VAL A 55 1.53 23.61 -2.44
N SER A 56 2.72 23.22 -1.95
CA SER A 56 3.61 24.11 -1.24
C SER A 56 4.33 25.02 -2.22
N PRO A 57 4.22 26.36 -2.14
CA PRO A 57 4.98 27.28 -3.01
C PRO A 57 6.50 27.16 -2.82
N ARG A 58 6.93 26.54 -1.71
CA ARG A 58 8.32 26.27 -1.36
C ARG A 58 8.74 24.83 -1.65
N GLY A 59 7.87 24.05 -2.28
CA GLY A 59 8.10 22.65 -2.63
C GLY A 59 8.23 21.70 -1.45
N LYS A 60 7.90 22.10 -0.23
CA LYS A 60 8.04 21.28 0.99
C LYS A 60 6.71 20.66 1.40
N TYR A 61 6.70 19.35 1.59
CA TYR A 61 5.56 18.55 2.04
C TYR A 61 5.91 17.80 3.32
N SER A 62 4.94 17.64 4.21
CA SER A 62 5.09 16.89 5.46
C SER A 62 4.03 15.81 5.56
N VAL A 63 4.48 14.59 5.83
CA VAL A 63 3.65 13.40 6.00
C VAL A 63 3.92 12.80 7.38
N ARG A 64 2.89 12.35 8.09
CA ARG A 64 3.05 11.56 9.32
C ARG A 64 3.05 10.07 8.97
N LEU A 65 4.05 9.34 9.46
CA LEU A 65 4.18 7.90 9.32
C LEU A 65 4.51 7.30 10.68
N PHE A 66 3.94 6.15 11.01
CA PHE A 66 4.26 5.43 12.23
C PHE A 66 5.63 4.76 12.11
N ASP A 67 6.53 5.06 13.04
CA ASP A 67 7.85 4.43 13.09
C ASP A 67 7.85 3.34 14.15
N ASP A 68 7.59 2.12 13.69
CA ASP A 68 7.59 0.86 14.43
C ASP A 68 8.84 0.64 15.31
N ARG A 69 10.01 1.12 14.90
CA ARG A 69 11.26 1.01 15.68
C ARG A 69 11.22 1.79 16.99
N ILE A 70 10.42 2.86 17.04
CA ILE A 70 10.25 3.68 18.24
C ILE A 70 8.82 3.65 18.79
N GLY A 71 7.89 2.96 18.11
CA GLY A 71 6.50 2.80 18.51
C GLY A 71 5.69 4.09 18.53
N THR A 72 5.99 5.07 17.66
CA THR A 72 5.24 6.33 17.62
C THR A 72 5.27 6.99 16.24
N TRP A 73 4.34 7.93 16.03
CA TRP A 73 4.23 8.73 14.82
C TRP A 73 5.41 9.68 14.65
N ARG A 74 6.00 9.69 13.45
CA ARG A 74 7.03 10.63 13.02
C ARG A 74 6.53 11.49 11.86
N VAL A 75 6.90 12.76 11.89
CA VAL A 75 6.68 13.67 10.76
C VAL A 75 7.89 13.61 9.85
N VAL A 76 7.68 13.14 8.62
CA VAL A 76 8.67 13.09 7.56
C VAL A 76 8.41 14.24 6.60
N SER A 77 9.36 15.18 6.53
CA SER A 77 9.32 16.26 5.53
C SER A 77 10.14 15.91 4.30
N VAL A 78 9.59 16.10 3.11
CA VAL A 78 10.23 15.91 1.81
C VAL A 78 10.05 17.14 0.93
N ASP A 79 10.95 17.35 -0.01
CA ASP A 79 10.79 18.32 -1.10
C ASP A 79 10.16 17.67 -2.36
N ASP A 80 9.83 18.47 -3.38
CA ASP A 80 9.29 18.06 -4.67
C ASP A 80 10.34 17.73 -5.74
N CYS A 81 11.60 17.54 -5.37
CA CYS A 81 12.62 17.05 -6.28
C CYS A 81 12.51 15.52 -6.44
N PHE A 82 11.74 15.06 -7.42
CA PHE A 82 11.57 13.62 -7.67
C PHE A 82 12.59 13.09 -8.70
N PRO A 83 13.02 11.82 -8.58
CA PRO A 83 13.81 11.18 -9.63
C PRO A 83 12.99 11.05 -10.92
N CYS A 84 13.48 11.65 -12.00
CA CYS A 84 12.84 11.63 -13.31
C CYS A 84 13.82 11.15 -14.39
N ASP A 85 13.29 10.65 -15.51
CA ASP A 85 14.05 10.43 -16.75
C ASP A 85 14.41 11.75 -17.45
N ASP A 86 15.11 11.65 -18.58
CA ASP A 86 15.54 12.80 -19.39
C ASP A 86 14.37 13.65 -19.92
N ASP A 87 13.17 13.06 -20.04
CA ASP A 87 11.95 13.73 -20.48
C ASP A 87 11.17 14.36 -19.31
N GLY A 88 11.65 14.21 -18.07
CA GLY A 88 11.02 14.73 -16.86
C GLY A 88 9.91 13.83 -16.30
N THR A 89 9.77 12.60 -16.79
CA THR A 89 8.81 11.62 -16.29
C THR A 89 9.32 10.97 -15.00
N PRO A 90 8.50 10.88 -13.94
CA PRO A 90 8.89 10.19 -12.70
C PRO A 90 9.32 8.73 -12.94
N LEU A 91 10.46 8.33 -12.40
CA LEU A 91 11.05 6.98 -12.57
C LEU A 91 10.37 5.91 -11.71
N PHE A 92 9.90 6.30 -10.52
CA PHE A 92 9.30 5.41 -9.53
C PHE A 92 7.79 5.60 -9.53
N ALA A 93 7.13 5.86 -8.39
CA ALA A 93 5.70 6.08 -8.41
C ALA A 93 5.28 7.18 -9.39
N GLN A 94 4.21 6.87 -10.11
CA GLN A 94 3.57 7.76 -11.06
C GLN A 94 2.18 8.07 -10.53
N SER A 95 1.68 9.23 -10.93
CA SER A 95 0.34 9.68 -10.59
C SER A 95 -0.45 10.02 -11.83
N HIS A 96 -1.76 9.84 -11.76
CA HIS A 96 -2.64 10.30 -12.82
C HIS A 96 -2.85 11.82 -12.73
N GLN A 97 -3.04 12.48 -13.88
CA GLN A 97 -3.47 13.90 -13.97
C GLN A 97 -2.62 14.95 -13.19
N GLY A 98 -1.33 14.67 -12.95
CA GLY A 98 -0.41 15.62 -12.31
C GLY A 98 -0.66 15.81 -10.82
N GLU A 99 -1.26 14.82 -10.16
CA GLU A 99 -1.30 14.77 -8.70
C GLU A 99 0.07 14.47 -8.10
N LEU A 100 0.37 14.95 -6.90
CA LEU A 100 1.69 14.74 -6.28
C LEU A 100 1.65 13.80 -5.08
N TRP A 101 0.47 13.44 -4.56
CA TRP A 101 0.38 12.70 -3.31
C TRP A 101 1.09 11.35 -3.36
N VAL A 102 0.97 10.60 -4.47
CA VAL A 102 1.62 9.28 -4.64
C VAL A 102 3.14 9.42 -4.52
N LEU A 103 3.72 10.35 -5.30
CA LEU A 103 5.16 10.63 -5.34
C LEU A 103 5.68 11.16 -3.99
N VAL A 104 4.94 12.06 -3.35
CA VAL A 104 5.31 12.61 -2.04
C VAL A 104 5.29 11.52 -0.97
N LEU A 105 4.28 10.65 -0.97
CA LEU A 105 4.14 9.58 0.01
C LEU A 105 5.22 8.51 -0.18
N GLU A 106 5.45 8.05 -1.42
CA GLU A 106 6.55 7.14 -1.76
C GLU A 106 7.90 7.72 -1.30
N LYS A 107 8.17 9.00 -1.59
CA LYS A 107 9.40 9.67 -1.15
C LYS A 107 9.52 9.76 0.38
N ALA A 108 8.41 9.96 1.08
CA ALA A 108 8.39 9.95 2.55
C ALA A 108 8.73 8.57 3.10
N PHE A 109 8.22 7.49 2.49
CA PHE A 109 8.61 6.11 2.78
C PHE A 109 10.09 5.86 2.48
N ALA A 110 10.58 6.25 1.31
CA ALA A 110 11.99 6.16 0.94
C ALA A 110 12.88 6.85 1.97
N LYS A 111 12.49 8.06 2.42
CA LYS A 111 13.21 8.79 3.46
C LYS A 111 13.16 8.09 4.84
N LEU A 112 12.04 7.47 5.19
CA LEU A 112 11.90 6.69 6.43
C LEU A 112 12.78 5.42 6.41
N CYS A 113 12.94 4.80 5.24
CA CYS A 113 13.81 3.63 5.01
C CYS A 113 15.27 4.01 4.74
N GLY A 114 15.55 5.27 4.38
CA GLY A 114 16.88 5.82 4.14
C GLY A 114 17.19 6.09 2.66
N SER A 115 16.53 5.39 1.72
CA SER A 115 16.64 5.64 0.27
C SER A 115 15.49 4.98 -0.50
N TYR A 116 15.32 5.31 -1.78
CA TYR A 116 14.41 4.58 -2.68
C TYR A 116 14.83 3.13 -2.89
N ALA A 117 16.13 2.86 -3.00
CA ALA A 117 16.63 1.49 -3.14
C ALA A 117 16.26 0.60 -1.95
N ALA A 118 16.06 1.17 -0.76
CA ALA A 118 15.61 0.44 0.43
C ALA A 118 14.10 0.09 0.41
N LEU A 119 13.35 0.54 -0.60
CA LEU A 119 11.96 0.14 -0.82
C LEU A 119 11.84 -1.12 -1.69
N ASP A 120 12.95 -1.59 -2.28
CA ASP A 120 12.94 -2.82 -3.08
C ASP A 120 12.69 -4.05 -2.20
N GLY A 121 11.60 -4.77 -2.46
CA GLY A 121 11.28 -6.04 -1.79
C GLY A 121 10.81 -5.93 -0.33
N GLY A 122 9.59 -5.41 -0.12
CA GLY A 122 8.94 -5.31 1.20
C GLY A 122 7.64 -6.12 1.33
N LEU A 123 6.96 -5.94 2.46
CA LEU A 123 5.66 -6.55 2.76
C LEU A 123 4.57 -5.48 2.81
N THR A 124 3.46 -5.67 2.08
CA THR A 124 2.30 -4.77 2.09
C THR A 124 1.77 -4.51 3.50
N LEU A 125 1.76 -5.54 4.35
CA LEU A 125 1.39 -5.43 5.77
C LEU A 125 2.22 -4.37 6.51
N TRP A 126 3.51 -4.26 6.19
CA TRP A 126 4.38 -3.27 6.83
C TRP A 126 4.02 -1.84 6.39
N ALA A 127 3.77 -1.62 5.10
CA ALA A 127 3.29 -0.33 4.63
C ALA A 127 1.98 0.06 5.32
N LEU A 128 1.03 -0.86 5.44
CA LEU A 128 -0.23 -0.64 6.13
C LEU A 128 0.00 -0.27 7.60
N HIS A 129 0.83 -1.03 8.32
CA HIS A 129 1.20 -0.72 9.70
C HIS A 129 1.84 0.67 9.84
N VAL A 130 2.74 1.04 8.94
CA VAL A 130 3.39 2.37 8.95
C VAL A 130 2.37 3.49 8.67
N MET A 131 1.36 3.26 7.84
CA MET A 131 0.33 4.26 7.55
C MET A 131 -0.76 4.34 8.63
N THR A 132 -1.06 3.26 9.34
CA THR A 132 -2.17 3.23 10.31
C THR A 132 -1.71 3.27 11.77
N GLY A 133 -0.50 2.79 12.06
CA GLY A 133 -0.03 2.50 13.41
C GLY A 133 -0.69 1.28 14.06
N ASP A 134 -1.62 0.61 13.36
CA ASP A 134 -2.42 -0.49 13.90
C ASP A 134 -1.74 -1.85 13.73
N HIS A 135 -2.17 -2.82 14.55
CA HIS A 135 -1.71 -4.18 14.43
C HIS A 135 -2.18 -4.83 13.11
N VAL A 136 -1.25 -5.46 12.39
CA VAL A 136 -1.51 -6.13 11.11
C VAL A 136 -1.18 -7.62 11.18
N PHE A 137 -1.93 -8.45 10.46
CA PHE A 137 -1.67 -9.89 10.32
C PHE A 137 -2.24 -10.38 9.00
N THR A 138 -1.83 -11.59 8.60
CA THR A 138 -2.41 -12.26 7.43
C THR A 138 -2.94 -13.64 7.80
N LEU A 139 -3.95 -14.08 7.06
CA LEU A 139 -4.46 -15.43 7.08
C LEU A 139 -4.05 -16.07 5.76
N SER A 140 -3.32 -17.18 5.81
CA SER A 140 -2.90 -17.89 4.61
C SER A 140 -3.36 -19.35 4.63
N ARG A 141 -3.52 -19.91 3.44
CA ARG A 141 -3.73 -21.34 3.23
C ARG A 141 -2.89 -21.80 2.05
N ASP A 142 -2.54 -23.07 2.03
CA ASP A 142 -1.89 -23.67 0.87
C ASP A 142 -2.91 -24.01 -0.23
N GLU A 143 -2.40 -24.38 -1.40
CA GLU A 143 -3.22 -24.78 -2.54
C GLU A 143 -3.95 -26.11 -2.32
N ALA A 144 -3.44 -26.98 -1.44
CA ALA A 144 -4.10 -28.24 -1.08
C ALA A 144 -5.40 -27.99 -0.29
N GLY A 145 -5.53 -26.80 0.29
CA GLY A 145 -6.72 -26.32 0.97
C GLY A 145 -6.72 -26.61 2.48
N GLY A 146 -7.90 -26.56 3.09
CA GLY A 146 -8.06 -26.79 4.53
C GLY A 146 -8.13 -25.50 5.34
N ALA A 147 -7.60 -25.55 6.56
CA ALA A 147 -7.70 -24.46 7.52
C ALA A 147 -6.75 -23.30 7.16
N TRP A 148 -7.25 -22.08 7.30
CA TRP A 148 -6.46 -20.86 7.24
C TRP A 148 -5.61 -20.73 8.49
N LYS A 149 -4.33 -20.40 8.32
CA LYS A 149 -3.36 -20.20 9.39
C LYS A 149 -3.09 -18.72 9.54
N ARG A 150 -3.01 -18.25 10.79
CA ARG A 150 -2.60 -16.87 11.06
C ARG A 150 -1.09 -16.74 11.03
N LEU A 151 -0.62 -15.69 10.39
CA LEU A 151 0.76 -15.24 10.45
C LEU A 151 0.77 -13.78 10.93
N ASP A 152 1.51 -13.53 12.00
CA ASP A 152 1.74 -12.17 12.48
C ASP A 152 3.00 -11.59 11.83
N MET A 153 2.93 -10.32 11.45
CA MET A 153 4.10 -9.56 11.04
C MET A 153 4.92 -9.19 12.26
N ARG A 154 6.25 -9.41 12.21
CA ARG A 154 7.17 -8.97 13.27
C ARG A 154 8.42 -8.35 12.68
N MET A 155 8.98 -7.41 13.43
CA MET A 155 10.27 -6.81 13.11
C MET A 155 11.40 -7.83 13.20
N GLN A 156 12.22 -7.88 12.16
CA GLN A 156 13.40 -8.72 12.06
C GLN A 156 14.58 -7.92 11.49
N PRO A 157 15.00 -6.83 12.18
CA PRO A 157 16.04 -5.94 11.67
C PRO A 157 17.35 -6.71 11.45
N THR A 158 18.03 -6.37 10.36
CA THR A 158 19.40 -6.81 10.06
C THR A 158 20.32 -5.61 9.89
N ASP A 159 21.63 -5.85 9.84
CA ASP A 159 22.62 -4.79 9.66
C ASP A 159 22.45 -4.05 8.32
N ASP A 160 22.04 -4.78 7.27
CA ASP A 160 21.77 -4.28 5.93
C ASP A 160 20.36 -3.71 5.75
N ASN A 161 19.38 -4.21 6.51
CA ASN A 161 18.00 -3.73 6.46
C ASN A 161 17.41 -3.60 7.88
N PRO A 162 17.52 -2.41 8.50
CA PRO A 162 17.03 -2.18 9.86
C PRO A 162 15.50 -2.13 9.97
N ARG A 163 14.77 -2.20 8.85
CA ARG A 163 13.30 -2.24 8.78
C ARG A 163 12.78 -3.55 8.20
N LYS A 164 13.64 -4.56 8.08
CA LYS A 164 13.22 -5.88 7.63
C LYS A 164 12.15 -6.44 8.57
N VAL A 165 11.11 -7.00 7.96
CA VAL A 165 9.99 -7.66 8.62
C VAL A 165 9.85 -9.09 8.13
N GLY A 166 9.33 -9.95 8.99
CA GLY A 166 9.01 -11.34 8.67
C GLY A 166 7.59 -11.71 9.08
N LEU A 167 7.05 -12.74 8.45
CA LEU A 167 5.77 -13.35 8.82
C LEU A 167 6.01 -14.61 9.65
N TYR A 168 5.31 -14.70 10.78
CA TYR A 168 5.49 -15.78 11.75
C TYR A 168 4.16 -16.49 11.99
N THR A 169 4.10 -17.77 11.65
CA THR A 169 2.92 -18.61 11.91
C THR A 169 2.59 -18.67 13.39
N THR A 170 1.32 -18.46 13.73
CA THR A 170 0.81 -18.66 15.08
C THR A 170 0.11 -20.02 15.19
N PRO A 171 -0.20 -20.49 16.41
CA PRO A 171 -1.01 -21.69 16.60
C PRO A 171 -2.48 -21.55 16.13
N GLU A 172 -2.92 -20.34 15.78
CA GLU A 172 -4.30 -20.08 15.41
C GLU A 172 -4.61 -20.57 13.99
N THR A 173 -5.70 -21.32 13.90
CA THR A 173 -6.23 -21.83 12.64
C THR A 173 -7.73 -21.62 12.56
N TYR A 174 -8.24 -21.40 11.36
CA TYR A 174 -9.64 -21.08 11.11
C TYR A 174 -10.19 -21.89 9.93
N SER A 175 -11.39 -22.42 10.08
CA SER A 175 -12.14 -23.00 8.97
C SER A 175 -12.51 -21.92 7.93
N PRO A 176 -12.87 -22.31 6.69
CA PRO A 176 -13.40 -21.37 5.70
C PRO A 176 -14.61 -20.55 6.22
N GLU A 177 -15.49 -21.18 7.00
CA GLU A 177 -16.67 -20.52 7.59
C GLU A 177 -16.27 -19.52 8.67
N GLN A 178 -15.29 -19.86 9.51
CA GLN A 178 -14.75 -18.93 10.51
C GLN A 178 -14.06 -17.74 9.84
N LEU A 179 -13.28 -17.97 8.78
CA LEU A 179 -12.72 -16.88 7.97
C LEU A 179 -13.82 -15.97 7.43
N TRP A 180 -14.86 -16.56 6.84
CA TRP A 180 -15.96 -15.79 6.28
C TRP A 180 -16.63 -14.88 7.32
N GLN A 181 -16.92 -15.40 8.52
CA GLN A 181 -17.49 -14.61 9.61
C GLN A 181 -16.53 -13.50 10.09
N MET A 182 -15.23 -13.76 10.11
CA MET A 182 -14.24 -12.72 10.41
C MET A 182 -14.24 -11.61 9.34
N LEU A 183 -14.26 -11.96 8.06
CA LEU A 183 -14.30 -11.00 6.96
C LEU A 183 -15.55 -10.11 7.05
N LEU A 184 -16.73 -10.67 7.29
CA LEU A 184 -17.96 -9.92 7.53
C LEU A 184 -17.87 -9.01 8.78
N GLY A 185 -17.15 -9.45 9.82
CA GLY A 185 -16.90 -8.63 11.00
C GLY A 185 -16.03 -7.42 10.68
N TYR A 186 -14.90 -7.65 10.01
CA TYR A 186 -13.93 -6.62 9.66
C TYR A 186 -14.47 -5.60 8.66
N ASP A 187 -15.19 -6.06 7.63
CA ASP A 187 -15.89 -5.20 6.67
C ASP A 187 -16.89 -4.25 7.37
N ARG A 188 -17.72 -4.79 8.27
CA ARG A 188 -18.67 -3.99 9.07
C ARG A 188 -18.00 -2.99 10.00
N SER A 189 -16.78 -3.27 10.46
CA SER A 189 -15.98 -2.33 11.26
C SER A 189 -15.17 -1.35 10.41
N SER A 190 -15.30 -1.40 9.08
CA SER A 190 -14.49 -0.62 8.13
C SER A 190 -12.99 -0.82 8.34
N ALA A 191 -12.59 -2.05 8.69
CA ALA A 191 -11.19 -2.43 8.77
C ALA A 191 -10.61 -2.60 7.36
N LEU A 192 -9.33 -2.28 7.22
CA LEU A 192 -8.63 -2.46 5.95
C LEU A 192 -8.38 -3.95 5.70
N LEU A 193 -8.87 -4.43 4.56
CA LEU A 193 -8.74 -5.81 4.12
C LEU A 193 -8.04 -5.83 2.76
N ALA A 194 -7.16 -6.82 2.58
CA ALA A 194 -6.46 -7.06 1.33
C ALA A 194 -6.32 -8.56 1.10
N ALA A 195 -6.23 -8.96 -0.16
CA ALA A 195 -6.03 -10.34 -0.59
C ALA A 195 -4.83 -10.41 -1.54
N SER A 196 -4.08 -11.50 -1.49
CA SER A 196 -2.95 -11.72 -2.38
C SER A 196 -2.81 -13.19 -2.72
N ILE A 197 -2.23 -13.48 -3.88
CA ILE A 197 -1.86 -14.83 -4.28
C ILE A 197 -0.34 -14.94 -4.18
N SER A 198 0.18 -15.98 -3.53
CA SER A 198 1.63 -16.20 -3.43
C SER A 198 2.25 -16.48 -4.81
N SER A 199 3.50 -16.03 -5.00
CA SER A 199 4.30 -16.30 -6.20
C SER A 199 5.75 -16.59 -5.80
N GLN A 200 6.42 -17.45 -6.59
CA GLN A 200 7.84 -17.79 -6.36
C GLN A 200 8.82 -16.86 -7.09
N SER A 201 8.37 -16.11 -8.10
CA SER A 201 9.25 -15.35 -9.01
C SER A 201 8.77 -13.92 -9.27
N GLY A 202 8.16 -13.27 -8.28
CA GLY A 202 7.59 -11.92 -8.42
C GLY A 202 6.19 -11.92 -9.03
N GLU A 203 5.80 -10.83 -9.68
CA GLU A 203 4.46 -10.70 -10.27
C GLU A 203 4.28 -11.61 -11.48
N ALA A 204 3.23 -12.44 -11.48
CA ALA A 204 2.93 -13.38 -12.55
C ALA A 204 1.44 -13.36 -12.91
N LYS A 205 1.14 -12.92 -14.14
CA LYS A 205 -0.24 -12.89 -14.65
C LYS A 205 -0.75 -14.31 -14.88
N ARG A 206 -1.90 -14.60 -14.29
CA ARG A 206 -2.60 -15.88 -14.39
C ARG A 206 -3.62 -15.86 -15.53
N THR A 207 -4.08 -17.04 -15.91
CA THR A 207 -5.06 -17.23 -16.99
C THR A 207 -6.46 -16.74 -16.62
N ASP A 208 -6.77 -16.64 -15.33
CA ASP A 208 -8.01 -16.10 -14.77
C ASP A 208 -8.04 -14.57 -14.69
N GLY A 209 -6.95 -13.90 -15.10
CA GLY A 209 -6.82 -12.45 -15.10
C GLY A 209 -6.22 -11.86 -13.80
N LEU A 210 -6.09 -12.67 -12.74
CA LEU A 210 -5.41 -12.25 -11.51
C LEU A 210 -3.89 -12.28 -11.68
N VAL A 211 -3.19 -11.59 -10.79
CA VAL A 211 -1.73 -11.48 -10.77
C VAL A 211 -1.25 -12.07 -9.44
N ALA A 212 -0.50 -13.17 -9.53
CA ALA A 212 0.19 -13.73 -8.37
C ALA A 212 1.38 -12.84 -8.00
N GLY A 213 1.73 -12.75 -6.72
CA GLY A 213 2.74 -11.82 -6.22
C GLY A 213 2.24 -10.37 -6.07
N HIS A 214 0.96 -10.11 -6.37
CA HIS A 214 0.32 -8.81 -6.23
C HIS A 214 -0.74 -8.84 -5.12
N ALA A 215 -0.99 -7.70 -4.49
CA ALA A 215 -2.03 -7.54 -3.48
C ALA A 215 -3.19 -6.71 -4.02
N TYR A 216 -4.40 -7.15 -3.71
CA TYR A 216 -5.67 -6.55 -4.09
C TYR A 216 -6.35 -6.00 -2.84
N SER A 217 -6.90 -4.80 -2.93
CA SER A 217 -7.83 -4.29 -1.94
C SER A 217 -9.03 -5.23 -1.84
N LEU A 218 -9.58 -5.45 -0.65
CA LEU A 218 -10.87 -6.10 -0.49
C LEU A 218 -11.85 -5.01 -0.06
N ILE A 219 -12.66 -4.56 -1.02
CA ILE A 219 -13.55 -3.40 -0.91
C ILE A 219 -14.83 -3.74 -0.17
N ARG A 220 -15.35 -4.97 -0.37
CA ARG A 220 -16.62 -5.38 0.21
C ARG A 220 -16.75 -6.88 0.42
N VAL A 221 -17.32 -7.26 1.55
CA VAL A 221 -17.73 -8.64 1.87
C VAL A 221 -19.26 -8.69 1.95
N VAL A 222 -19.92 -9.51 1.14
CA VAL A 222 -21.40 -9.55 1.11
C VAL A 222 -21.96 -10.95 0.90
N GLU A 223 -23.11 -11.20 1.53
CA GLU A 223 -23.94 -12.38 1.29
C GLU A 223 -25.13 -12.00 0.41
N VAL A 224 -25.31 -12.70 -0.71
CA VAL A 224 -26.44 -12.50 -1.63
C VAL A 224 -27.14 -13.84 -1.82
N GLY A 225 -28.24 -14.04 -1.08
CA GLY A 225 -28.95 -15.31 -1.05
C GLY A 225 -28.07 -16.41 -0.45
N VAL A 226 -27.68 -17.40 -1.28
CA VAL A 226 -26.79 -18.50 -0.89
C VAL A 226 -25.32 -18.26 -1.25
N PHE A 227 -25.02 -17.13 -1.88
CA PHE A 227 -23.68 -16.82 -2.38
C PHE A 227 -22.91 -15.92 -1.42
N GLN A 228 -21.64 -16.27 -1.22
CA GLN A 228 -20.65 -15.48 -0.51
C GLN A 228 -19.78 -14.77 -1.56
N LEU A 229 -19.81 -13.44 -1.58
CA LEU A 229 -19.15 -12.64 -2.61
C LEU A 229 -18.14 -11.67 -1.98
N LEU A 230 -16.97 -11.58 -2.62
CA LEU A 230 -15.93 -10.60 -2.31
C LEU A 230 -15.80 -9.64 -3.49
N GLN A 231 -15.76 -8.35 -3.19
CA GLN A 231 -15.36 -7.32 -4.14
C GLN A 231 -13.89 -7.00 -3.89
N LEU A 232 -13.08 -7.16 -4.94
CA LEU A 232 -11.69 -6.75 -5.00
C LEU A 232 -11.54 -5.47 -5.81
#